data_AF-A0A101GR66-F1
#
_entry.id   AF-A0A101GR66-F1
#
_cell.length_a   1.000
_cell.length_b   1.000
_cell.length_c   1.000
_cell.angle_alpha   90.00
_cell.angle_beta   90.00
_cell.angle_gamma   90.00
#
_symmetry.space_group_name_H-M   'P 1'
#
loop_
_entity.id
_entity.type
_entity.pdbx_description
1 polymer ?
#
loop_
_entity_poly.entity_id
_entity_poly.type
_entity_poly.pdbx_seq_one_letter_code
_entity_poly.pdbx_strand_id
1 'polypeptide(L)'
;MDSTGIIQFLLIILTIAVVAGFASTAYYLAEIRRTLNRPASPRAPATPEEPSDPTGSMPLPLSDIDPRSTGSLEESLNAISERYGLSSFTLATVDGLLIGSTRPGAEDEAARYSYLYTQGKLHDEAGVELLGVPHHGETVVGIAHLSEHLSAEQMSTLEQDIQDTLQHWV
;
A
#
# COMPACT_ATOMS: atom_id res chain seq x y z
N MET A 1 48.05 -14.45 -33.73
CA MET A 1 47.37 -13.99 -32.51
C MET A 1 46.99 -15.25 -31.76
N ASP A 2 47.61 -15.48 -30.61
CA ASP A 2 47.55 -16.78 -29.94
C ASP A 2 46.21 -16.92 -29.22
N SER A 3 45.65 -18.13 -29.21
CA SER A 3 44.30 -18.41 -28.66
C SER A 3 44.15 -17.89 -27.21
N THR A 4 45.22 -17.98 -26.41
CA THR A 4 45.30 -17.44 -25.06
C THR A 4 45.09 -15.93 -25.00
N GLY A 5 45.65 -15.17 -25.96
CA GLY A 5 45.49 -13.71 -26.01
C GLY A 5 44.06 -13.29 -26.38
N ILE A 6 43.38 -14.08 -27.23
CA ILE A 6 41.98 -13.85 -27.59
C ILE A 6 41.07 -14.11 -26.38
N ILE A 7 41.29 -15.22 -25.67
CA ILE A 7 40.51 -15.58 -24.48
C ILE A 7 40.69 -14.52 -23.37
N GLN A 8 41.92 -14.07 -23.13
CA GLN A 8 42.20 -13.05 -22.13
C GLN A 8 41.51 -11.71 -22.46
N PHE A 9 41.52 -11.31 -23.73
CA PHE A 9 40.83 -10.10 -24.19
C PHE A 9 39.31 -10.19 -23.99
N LEU A 10 38.70 -11.33 -24.32
CA LEU A 10 37.26 -11.55 -24.09
C LEU A 10 36.88 -11.52 -22.61
N LEU A 11 37.71 -12.12 -21.74
CA LEU A 11 37.49 -12.09 -20.29
C LEU A 11 37.55 -10.67 -19.73
N ILE A 12 38.46 -9.83 -20.23
CA ILE A 12 38.57 -8.43 -19.83
C ILE A 12 37.29 -7.67 -20.23
N ILE A 13 36.83 -7.83 -21.47
CA ILE A 13 35.59 -7.18 -21.94
C ILE A 13 34.39 -7.63 -21.12
N LEU A 14 34.26 -8.94 -20.87
CA LEU A 14 33.17 -9.50 -20.06
C LEU A 14 33.19 -8.91 -18.64
N THR A 15 34.37 -8.80 -18.03
CA THR A 15 34.52 -8.24 -16.69
C THR A 15 34.09 -6.76 -16.67
N ILE A 16 34.51 -5.97 -17.66
CA ILE A 16 34.11 -4.57 -17.78
C ILE A 16 32.59 -4.45 -17.96
N ALA A 17 31.98 -5.30 -18.81
CA ALA A 17 30.55 -5.29 -19.04
C ALA A 17 29.75 -5.62 -17.77
N VAL A 18 30.19 -6.61 -17.00
CA VAL A 18 29.56 -6.99 -15.72
C VAL A 18 29.68 -5.86 -14.70
N VAL A 19 30.86 -5.25 -14.56
CA VAL A 19 31.08 -4.14 -13.62
C VAL A 19 30.26 -2.91 -14.02
N ALA A 20 30.22 -2.56 -15.31
CA ALA A 20 29.44 -1.45 -15.81
C ALA A 20 27.93 -1.68 -15.64
N GLY A 21 27.45 -2.90 -15.93
CA GLY A 21 26.06 -3.29 -15.72
C GLY A 21 25.66 -3.22 -14.25
N PHE A 22 26.50 -3.73 -13.35
CA PHE A 22 26.26 -3.67 -11.92
C PHE A 22 26.25 -2.23 -11.39
N ALA A 23 27.24 -1.42 -11.80
CA ALA A 23 27.32 0.00 -11.42
C ALA A 23 26.12 0.79 -11.94
N SER A 24 25.68 0.53 -13.17
CA SER A 24 24.49 1.16 -13.75
C SER A 24 23.23 0.79 -12.97
N THR A 25 23.04 -0.49 -12.66
CA THR A 25 21.89 -0.98 -11.89
C THR A 25 21.87 -0.36 -10.48
N ALA A 26 23.03 -0.35 -9.80
CA ALA A 26 23.17 0.28 -8.49
C ALA A 26 22.90 1.80 -8.54
N TYR A 27 23.35 2.48 -9.60
CA TYR A 27 23.08 3.89 -9.82
C TYR A 27 21.58 4.16 -10.02
N TYR A 28 20.90 3.38 -10.86
CA TYR A 28 19.45 3.49 -11.06
C TYR A 28 18.66 3.27 -9.76
N LEU A 29 19.00 2.25 -8.98
CA LEU A 29 18.37 1.98 -7.69
C LEU A 29 18.63 3.11 -6.68
N ALA A 30 19.85 3.66 -6.66
CA ALA A 30 20.19 4.79 -5.82
C ALA A 30 19.41 6.06 -6.21
N GLU A 31 19.20 6.29 -7.50
CA GLU A 31 18.44 7.44 -7.99
C GLU A 31 16.95 7.31 -7.63
N ILE A 32 16.34 6.13 -7.80
CA ILE A 32 14.96 5.86 -7.38
C ILE A 32 14.81 6.07 -5.87
N ARG A 33 15.76 5.57 -5.06
CA ARG A 33 15.77 5.82 -3.62
C ARG A 33 15.90 7.30 -3.29
N ARG A 34 16.70 8.06 -4.03
CA ARG A 34 16.84 9.51 -3.81
C ARG A 34 15.59 10.27 -4.17
N THR A 35 14.89 9.88 -5.24
CA THR A 35 13.61 10.50 -5.61
C THR A 35 12.53 10.20 -4.57
N LEU A 36 12.51 8.98 -4.03
CA LEU A 36 11.54 8.58 -3.00
C LEU A 36 11.85 9.21 -1.62
N ASN A 37 13.13 9.29 -1.26
CA ASN A 37 13.57 9.88 0.01
C ASN A 37 13.75 11.40 -0.05
N ARG A 38 13.47 12.06 -1.18
CA ARG A 38 13.51 13.53 -1.23
C ARG A 38 12.33 14.03 -0.39
N PRO A 39 12.55 14.60 0.80
CA PRO A 39 11.48 15.27 1.51
C PRO A 39 11.03 16.41 0.61
N ALA A 40 9.71 16.64 0.51
CA ALA A 40 9.17 17.80 -0.16
C ALA A 40 9.95 19.04 0.32
N SER A 41 10.76 19.62 -0.57
CA SER A 41 11.60 20.75 -0.21
C SER A 41 10.68 21.91 0.16
N PRO A 42 10.83 22.53 1.34
CA PRO A 42 10.01 23.66 1.75
C PRO A 42 10.32 24.90 0.91
N ARG A 43 9.29 25.48 0.29
CA ARG A 43 9.29 26.83 -0.31
C ARG A 43 7.82 27.25 -0.42
N ALA A 44 7.32 28.37 0.09
CA ALA A 44 7.82 29.47 0.94
C ALA A 44 6.54 30.14 1.54
N PRO A 45 6.64 31.17 2.39
CA PRO A 45 5.66 31.47 3.43
C PRO A 45 4.34 32.02 2.88
N ALA A 46 3.23 31.40 3.26
CA ALA A 46 1.96 32.11 3.33
C ALA A 46 1.91 32.83 4.69
N THR A 47 1.75 34.14 4.61
CA THR A 47 1.49 35.08 5.70
C THR A 47 0.37 34.59 6.64
N PRO A 48 0.41 34.95 7.94
CA PRO A 48 -0.44 34.37 8.98
C PRO A 48 -1.91 34.79 8.85
N GLU A 49 -2.81 33.81 8.78
CA GLU A 49 -4.14 33.95 9.36
C GLU A 49 -4.22 33.04 10.58
N GLU A 50 -4.56 33.68 11.68
CA GLU A 50 -4.66 33.18 13.05
C GLU A 50 -5.96 32.35 13.23
N PRO A 51 -6.21 31.75 14.40
CA PRO A 51 -6.55 30.36 14.58
C PRO A 51 -8.06 30.13 14.60
N SER A 52 -8.51 28.98 14.11
CA SER A 52 -9.88 28.52 14.35
C SER A 52 -9.84 27.03 14.65
N ASP A 53 -9.64 26.73 15.92
CA ASP A 53 -10.30 25.61 16.60
C ASP A 53 -10.69 26.20 17.97
N PRO A 54 -11.87 25.89 18.55
CA PRO A 54 -12.37 24.53 18.69
C PRO A 54 -13.90 24.42 18.56
N THR A 55 -14.44 23.66 17.61
CA THR A 55 -15.84 23.17 17.77
C THR A 55 -16.06 21.93 16.92
N GLY A 56 -16.30 20.82 17.62
CA GLY A 56 -16.77 19.57 17.03
C GLY A 56 -17.99 19.78 16.14
N SER A 57 -17.97 19.08 15.01
CA SER A 57 -19.09 18.86 14.11
C SER A 57 -18.61 17.72 13.21
N MET A 58 -19.26 16.60 13.02
CA MET A 58 -20.49 15.99 13.50
C MET A 58 -20.37 14.56 12.94
N PRO A 59 -20.97 13.50 13.51
CA PRO A 59 -20.95 12.19 12.86
C PRO A 59 -21.61 12.35 11.49
N LEU A 60 -20.85 12.18 10.40
CA LEU A 60 -21.43 11.99 9.08
C LEU A 60 -22.38 10.79 9.22
N PRO A 61 -23.62 10.88 8.69
CA PRO A 61 -24.55 9.77 8.78
C PRO A 61 -23.87 8.55 8.14
N LEU A 62 -23.96 7.40 8.81
CA LEU A 62 -23.61 6.09 8.26
C LEU A 62 -24.47 5.85 7.02
N SER A 63 -24.08 6.43 5.89
CA SER A 63 -24.64 6.10 4.59
C SER A 63 -24.10 4.74 4.21
N ASP A 64 -25.00 3.89 3.74
CA ASP A 64 -24.65 2.64 3.09
C ASP A 64 -23.60 2.92 2.01
N ILE A 65 -22.47 2.23 2.05
CA ILE A 65 -21.45 2.37 1.01
C ILE A 65 -21.99 1.68 -0.22
N ASP A 66 -22.50 2.45 -1.19
CA ASP A 66 -22.86 1.89 -2.50
C ASP A 66 -21.61 1.91 -3.39
N PRO A 67 -20.96 0.75 -3.65
CA PRO A 67 -19.77 0.68 -4.49
C PRO A 67 -20.02 1.13 -5.94
N ARG A 68 -21.29 1.22 -6.36
CA ARG A 68 -21.68 1.73 -7.69
C ARG A 68 -21.74 3.25 -7.78
N SER A 69 -21.75 3.93 -6.62
CA SER A 69 -21.81 5.39 -6.54
C SER A 69 -20.43 6.05 -6.58
N THR A 70 -19.38 5.26 -6.32
CA THR A 70 -17.97 5.66 -6.32
C THR A 70 -17.37 5.57 -7.72
N GLY A 71 -16.47 6.49 -8.07
CA GLY A 71 -15.84 6.57 -9.39
C GLY A 71 -14.62 5.67 -9.56
N SER A 72 -14.06 5.17 -8.45
CA SER A 72 -12.92 4.24 -8.45
C SER A 72 -12.90 3.32 -7.22
N LEU A 73 -12.09 2.26 -7.30
CA LEU A 73 -11.80 1.38 -6.17
C LEU A 73 -11.20 2.18 -4.99
N GLU A 74 -10.23 3.06 -5.25
CA GLU A 74 -9.57 3.88 -4.22
C GLU A 74 -10.56 4.80 -3.50
N GLU A 75 -11.53 5.37 -4.23
CA GLU A 75 -12.60 6.18 -3.65
C GLU A 75 -13.54 5.34 -2.78
N SER A 76 -13.82 4.11 -3.19
CA SER A 76 -14.58 3.12 -2.40
C SER A 76 -13.86 2.77 -1.10
N LEU A 77 -12.55 2.50 -1.18
CA LEU A 77 -11.71 2.20 -0.02
C LEU A 77 -11.60 3.40 0.92
N ASN A 78 -11.60 4.62 0.38
CA ASN A 78 -11.60 5.84 1.19
C ASN A 78 -12.92 6.00 1.94
N ALA A 79 -14.05 5.76 1.28
CA ALA A 79 -15.37 5.77 1.93
C ALA A 79 -15.48 4.70 3.04
N ILE A 80 -14.95 3.49 2.80
CA ILE A 80 -14.84 2.44 3.82
C ILE A 80 -13.98 2.93 4.99
N SER A 81 -12.82 3.51 4.70
CA SER A 81 -11.91 4.02 5.74
C SER A 81 -12.58 5.07 6.62
N GLU A 82 -13.33 6.00 6.02
CA GLU A 82 -14.09 7.03 6.74
C GLU A 82 -15.21 6.44 7.60
N ARG A 83 -15.98 5.46 7.08
CA ARG A 83 -17.10 4.82 7.80
C ARG A 83 -16.64 4.11 9.07
N TYR A 84 -15.49 3.45 9.02
CA TYR A 84 -14.97 2.63 10.12
C TYR A 84 -13.86 3.30 10.92
N GLY A 85 -13.56 4.59 10.66
CA GLY A 85 -12.52 5.33 11.40
C GLY A 85 -11.10 4.77 11.20
N LEU A 86 -10.84 4.17 10.03
CA LEU A 86 -9.53 3.64 9.67
C LEU A 86 -8.62 4.79 9.26
N SER A 87 -7.38 4.78 9.77
CA SER A 87 -6.35 5.75 9.38
C SER A 87 -5.79 5.47 7.98
N SER A 88 -5.76 4.19 7.58
CA SER A 88 -5.51 3.76 6.21
C SER A 88 -6.02 2.33 5.99
N PHE A 89 -6.30 2.00 4.73
CA PHE A 89 -6.82 0.70 4.35
C PHE A 89 -6.19 0.24 3.04
N THR A 90 -5.74 -1.02 3.02
CA THR A 90 -5.06 -1.63 1.87
C THR A 90 -5.66 -3.00 1.59
N LEU A 91 -5.95 -3.30 0.33
CA LEU A 91 -6.35 -4.63 -0.14
C LEU A 91 -5.20 -5.26 -0.93
N ALA A 92 -4.88 -6.51 -0.61
CA ALA A 92 -3.84 -7.27 -1.27
C ALA A 92 -4.27 -8.73 -1.45
N THR A 93 -3.65 -9.45 -2.38
CA THR A 93 -3.78 -10.92 -2.46
C THR A 93 -2.91 -11.59 -1.40
N VAL A 94 -3.15 -12.87 -1.11
CA VAL A 94 -2.35 -13.65 -0.13
C VAL A 94 -0.86 -13.70 -0.45
N ASP A 95 -0.49 -13.65 -1.73
CA ASP A 95 0.91 -13.63 -2.18
C ASP A 95 1.55 -12.22 -2.13
N GLY A 96 0.80 -11.20 -1.71
CA GLY A 96 1.31 -9.85 -1.45
C GLY A 96 1.23 -8.90 -2.63
N LEU A 97 0.42 -9.19 -3.66
CA LEU A 97 0.14 -8.26 -4.75
C LEU A 97 -0.87 -7.21 -4.29
N LEU A 98 -0.54 -5.94 -4.47
CA LEU A 98 -1.43 -4.82 -4.16
C LEU A 98 -2.62 -4.78 -5.13
N ILE A 99 -3.84 -4.75 -4.58
CA ILE A 99 -5.09 -4.56 -5.34
C ILE A 99 -5.51 -3.09 -5.30
N GLY A 100 -5.43 -2.46 -4.13
CA GLY A 100 -5.75 -1.05 -3.95
C GLY A 100 -5.43 -0.57 -2.54
N SER A 101 -5.25 0.75 -2.36
CA SER A 101 -4.97 1.34 -1.05
C SER A 101 -5.44 2.79 -0.97
N THR A 102 -5.80 3.23 0.22
CA THR A 102 -6.06 4.65 0.50
C THR A 102 -4.78 5.46 0.74
N ARG A 103 -3.61 4.82 0.81
CA ARG A 103 -2.32 5.49 0.98
C ARG A 103 -1.37 5.19 -0.19
N PRO A 104 -0.52 6.14 -0.57
CA PRO A 104 0.50 5.90 -1.59
C PRO A 104 1.60 4.96 -1.06
N GLY A 105 2.18 4.14 -1.93
CA GLY A 105 3.33 3.29 -1.59
C GLY A 105 2.99 2.08 -0.71
N ALA A 106 1.81 1.49 -0.88
CA ALA A 106 1.32 0.40 -0.05
C ALA A 106 1.88 -1.00 -0.42
N GLU A 107 2.78 -1.09 -1.40
CA GLU A 107 3.33 -2.36 -1.90
C GLU A 107 4.14 -3.11 -0.84
N ASP A 108 4.98 -2.39 -0.08
CA ASP A 108 5.77 -2.97 1.01
C ASP A 108 4.86 -3.51 2.13
N GLU A 109 3.73 -2.85 2.35
CA GLU A 109 2.71 -3.29 3.30
C GLU A 109 1.96 -4.52 2.79
N ALA A 110 1.51 -4.50 1.54
CA ALA A 110 0.84 -5.63 0.91
C ALA A 110 1.72 -6.89 1.02
N ALA A 111 3.00 -6.78 0.69
CA ALA A 111 3.94 -7.90 0.81
C ALA A 111 4.14 -8.34 2.27
N ARG A 112 4.38 -7.40 3.19
CA ARG A 112 4.69 -7.72 4.60
C ARG A 112 3.49 -8.32 5.31
N TYR A 113 2.33 -7.68 5.25
CA TYR A 113 1.18 -8.07 6.03
C TYR A 113 0.44 -9.27 5.45
N SER A 114 0.46 -9.46 4.13
CA SER A 114 -0.05 -10.71 3.53
C SER A 114 0.77 -11.92 3.99
N TYR A 115 2.10 -11.77 4.09
CA TYR A 115 2.92 -12.81 4.71
C TYR A 115 2.54 -13.06 6.18
N LEU A 116 2.33 -12.02 6.99
CA LEU A 116 1.90 -12.20 8.38
C LEU A 116 0.53 -12.90 8.49
N TYR A 117 -0.40 -12.59 7.59
CA TYR A 117 -1.68 -13.27 7.50
C TYR A 117 -1.52 -14.77 7.24
N THR A 118 -0.62 -15.19 6.33
CA THR A 118 -0.33 -16.62 6.11
C THR A 118 0.26 -17.34 7.32
N GLN A 119 0.87 -16.60 8.25
CA GLN A 119 1.38 -17.14 9.51
C GLN A 119 0.29 -17.25 10.59
N GLY A 120 -0.97 -16.93 10.27
CA GLY A 120 -2.10 -16.94 11.20
C GLY A 120 -2.11 -15.75 12.16
N LYS A 121 -1.34 -14.69 11.88
CA LYS A 121 -1.43 -13.45 12.65
C LYS A 121 -2.56 -12.59 12.08
N LEU A 122 -3.51 -12.23 12.93
CA LEU A 122 -4.66 -11.39 12.56
C LEU A 122 -4.55 -9.95 13.06
N HIS A 123 -3.63 -9.69 13.99
CA HIS A 123 -3.37 -8.35 14.48
C HIS A 123 -1.87 -8.17 14.73
N ASP A 124 -1.41 -6.92 14.62
CA ASP A 124 -0.04 -6.51 14.92
C ASP A 124 0.00 -5.49 16.07
N GLU A 125 1.15 -5.38 16.75
CA GLU A 125 1.35 -4.45 17.87
C GLU A 125 1.23 -2.97 17.45
N ALA A 126 1.32 -2.70 16.14
CA ALA A 126 1.16 -1.38 15.55
C ALA A 126 -0.30 -0.93 15.34
N GLY A 127 -1.29 -1.69 15.82
CA GLY A 127 -2.71 -1.36 15.61
C GLY A 127 -3.23 -1.70 14.21
N VAL A 128 -2.58 -2.66 13.55
CA VAL A 128 -3.00 -3.18 12.24
C VAL A 128 -3.80 -4.45 12.46
N GLU A 129 -4.98 -4.51 11.85
CA GLU A 129 -5.83 -5.70 11.82
C GLU A 129 -5.90 -6.25 10.41
N LEU A 130 -5.80 -7.58 10.32
CA LEU A 130 -5.73 -8.32 9.07
C LEU A 130 -6.97 -9.18 8.93
N LEU A 131 -7.66 -9.01 7.81
CA LEU A 131 -8.93 -9.65 7.49
C LEU A 131 -8.77 -10.46 6.22
N GLY A 132 -9.38 -11.64 6.19
CA GLY A 132 -9.40 -12.48 4.99
C GLY A 132 -10.78 -12.46 4.37
N VAL A 133 -10.90 -11.83 3.20
CA VAL A 133 -12.16 -11.75 2.47
C VAL A 133 -12.13 -12.73 1.30
N PRO A 134 -12.99 -13.75 1.26
CA PRO A 134 -13.05 -14.68 0.14
C PRO A 134 -13.60 -13.99 -1.11
N HIS A 135 -12.89 -14.10 -2.23
CA HIS A 135 -13.25 -13.50 -3.51
C HIS A 135 -12.81 -14.39 -4.68
N HIS A 136 -13.74 -14.78 -5.55
CA HIS A 136 -13.53 -15.68 -6.70
C HIS A 136 -12.75 -16.99 -6.43
N GLY A 137 -12.85 -17.54 -5.21
CA GLY A 137 -12.15 -18.76 -4.82
C GLY A 137 -10.72 -18.52 -4.32
N GLU A 138 -10.29 -17.26 -4.28
CA GLU A 138 -9.07 -16.79 -3.64
C GLU A 138 -9.42 -16.01 -2.36
N THR A 139 -8.40 -15.69 -1.55
CA THR A 139 -8.55 -14.83 -0.38
C THR A 139 -7.87 -13.49 -0.65
N VAL A 140 -8.63 -12.41 -0.50
CA VAL A 140 -8.09 -11.06 -0.45
C VAL A 140 -7.81 -10.72 1.01
N VAL A 141 -6.61 -10.24 1.29
CA VAL A 141 -6.18 -9.76 2.59
C VAL A 141 -6.49 -8.26 2.69
N GLY A 142 -7.39 -7.91 3.61
CA GLY A 142 -7.65 -6.54 4.02
C GLY A 142 -6.73 -6.15 5.17
N ILE A 143 -5.98 -5.07 5.00
CA ILE A 143 -5.01 -4.54 5.96
C ILE A 143 -5.56 -3.21 6.47
N ALA A 144 -6.15 -3.23 7.66
CA ALA A 144 -6.79 -2.08 8.28
C ALA A 144 -5.93 -1.47 9.38
N HIS A 145 -5.59 -0.19 9.23
CA HIS A 145 -4.93 0.57 10.29
C HIS A 145 -5.97 1.28 11.13
N LEU A 146 -6.24 0.76 12.31
CA LEU A 146 -7.32 1.22 13.16
C LEU A 146 -6.87 2.40 14.03
N SER A 147 -7.70 3.44 14.07
CA SER A 147 -7.53 4.52 15.07
C SER A 147 -8.10 4.08 16.43
N GLU A 148 -9.16 3.26 16.41
CA GLU A 148 -9.83 2.67 17.57
C GLU A 148 -10.25 1.23 17.25
N HIS A 149 -10.37 0.36 18.26
CA HIS A 149 -10.74 -1.05 18.04
C HIS A 149 -12.19 -1.15 17.57
N LEU A 150 -12.43 -1.86 16.48
CA LEU A 150 -13.77 -2.15 15.98
C LEU A 150 -14.44 -3.25 16.80
N SER A 151 -15.77 -3.15 16.97
CA SER A 151 -16.57 -4.24 17.50
C SER A 151 -16.67 -5.39 16.50
N ALA A 152 -17.00 -6.60 16.97
CA ALA A 152 -17.19 -7.76 16.09
C ALA A 152 -18.29 -7.55 15.03
N GLU A 153 -19.35 -6.79 15.37
CA GLU A 153 -20.42 -6.44 14.42
C GLU A 153 -19.92 -5.46 13.34
N GLN A 154 -19.10 -4.49 13.72
CA GLN A 154 -18.47 -3.59 12.76
C GLN A 154 -17.51 -4.34 11.84
N MET A 155 -16.78 -5.32 12.38
CA MET A 155 -15.86 -6.13 11.60
C MET A 155 -16.57 -6.95 10.53
N SER A 156 -17.67 -7.62 10.88
CA SER A 156 -18.47 -8.37 9.91
C SER A 156 -19.08 -7.47 8.83
N THR A 157 -19.44 -6.24 9.18
CA THR A 157 -20.00 -5.28 8.22
C THR A 157 -18.92 -4.74 7.30
N LEU A 158 -17.72 -4.50 7.83
CA LEU A 158 -16.54 -4.13 7.05
C LEU A 158 -16.17 -5.22 6.04
N GLU A 159 -16.13 -6.48 6.45
CA GLU A 159 -15.89 -7.60 5.54
C GLU A 159 -16.91 -7.64 4.39
N GLN A 160 -18.19 -7.40 4.68
CA GLN A 160 -19.25 -7.34 3.67
C GLN A 160 -19.06 -6.16 2.70
N ASP A 161 -18.78 -4.96 3.21
CA ASP A 161 -18.52 -3.77 2.38
C ASP A 161 -17.31 -3.97 1.45
N ILE A 162 -16.26 -4.65 1.94
CA ILE A 162 -15.09 -5.03 1.13
C ILE A 162 -15.50 -6.01 0.05
N GLN A 163 -16.29 -7.04 0.38
CA GLN A 163 -16.73 -8.05 -0.57
C GLN A 163 -17.56 -7.43 -1.69
N ASP A 164 -18.47 -6.52 -1.37
CA ASP A 164 -19.32 -5.84 -2.35
C ASP A 164 -18.50 -4.90 -3.24
N THR A 165 -17.50 -4.22 -2.66
CA THR A 165 -16.55 -3.39 -3.40
C THR A 165 -15.72 -4.24 -4.38
N LEU A 166 -15.18 -5.37 -3.92
CA LEU A 166 -14.40 -6.28 -4.76
C LEU A 166 -15.25 -6.84 -5.91
N GLN A 167 -16.49 -7.26 -5.65
CA GLN A 167 -17.41 -7.74 -6.71
C GLN A 167 -17.71 -6.70 -7.79
N HIS A 168 -17.62 -5.41 -7.45
CA HIS A 168 -17.90 -4.35 -8.40
C HIS A 168 -16.69 -4.00 -9.28
N TRP A 169 -15.48 -4.01 -8.70
CA TRP A 169 -14.28 -3.45 -9.32
C TRP A 169 -13.26 -4.48 -9.83
N VAL A 170 -13.28 -5.71 -9.32
CA VAL A 170 -12.30 -6.78 -9.60
C VAL A 170 -12.98 -7.94 -10.32
#